data_AF-A0A1F5G4Q6-F1
#
_entry.id   AF-A0A1F5G4Q6-F1
#
_cell.length_a   1.000
_cell.length_b   1.000
_cell.length_c   1.000
_cell.angle_alpha   90.00
_cell.angle_beta   90.00
_cell.angle_gamma   90.00
#
_symmetry.space_group_name_H-M   'P 1'
#
loop_
_entity.id
_entity.type
_entity.pdbx_description
1 polymer ?
#
loop_
_entity_poly.entity_id
_entity_poly.type
_entity_poly.pdbx_seq_one_letter_code
_entity_poly.pdbx_strand_id
1 'polypeptide(L)'
;MGTITEKLYTPVLQLSIVALTGALVWFAFIYYPKVINNYKTGNIPKQAFVKPVSATSTKFPIETEAYKIVYEEGASTYYAFVEGRNLDQFVINKNNAELAIKTALSLEKICSLNIVYASTQRIKVPQQFQGSSSCS
;
A
#
# COMPACT_ATOMS: atom_id res chain seq x y z
N MET A 1 32.45 1.65 47.33
CA MET A 1 31.40 0.73 46.87
C MET A 1 31.16 1.02 45.38
N GLY A 2 31.95 0.44 44.47
CA GLY A 2 31.93 0.87 43.07
C GLY A 2 32.66 -0.04 42.06
N THR A 3 33.21 -1.17 42.48
CA THR A 3 34.10 -2.00 41.64
C THR A 3 33.46 -3.30 41.13
N ILE A 4 32.26 -3.64 41.59
CA ILE A 4 31.57 -4.88 41.20
C ILE A 4 30.67 -4.62 39.97
N THR A 5 30.11 -3.42 39.89
CA THR A 5 29.20 -3.00 38.81
C THR A 5 29.95 -2.92 37.48
N GLU A 6 31.06 -2.18 37.36
CA GLU A 6 31.81 -2.05 36.09
C GLU A 6 32.28 -3.38 35.48
N LYS A 7 32.61 -4.39 36.29
CA LYS A 7 33.14 -5.67 35.80
C LYS A 7 32.10 -6.54 35.08
N LEU A 8 30.80 -6.36 35.37
CA LEU A 8 29.70 -7.11 34.75
C LEU A 8 29.11 -6.40 33.53
N TYR A 9 29.15 -5.06 33.48
CA TYR A 9 28.61 -4.32 32.33
C TYR A 9 29.46 -4.50 31.07
N THR A 10 30.79 -4.56 31.19
CA THR A 10 31.71 -4.74 30.06
C THR A 10 31.47 -6.02 29.23
N PRO A 11 31.37 -7.22 29.84
CA PRO A 11 31.11 -8.45 29.07
C PRO A 11 29.69 -8.51 28.47
N VAL A 12 28.69 -7.96 29.17
CA VAL A 12 27.30 -7.90 28.66
C VAL A 12 27.21 -6.97 27.46
N LEU A 13 27.89 -5.83 27.51
CA LEU A 13 27.95 -4.88 26.39
C LEU A 13 28.66 -5.51 25.18
N GLN A 14 29.79 -6.19 25.40
CA GLN A 14 30.52 -6.88 24.34
C GLN A 14 29.69 -8.00 23.69
N LEU A 15 29.00 -8.83 24.48
CA LEU A 15 28.09 -9.85 23.97
C LEU A 15 26.93 -9.25 23.15
N SER A 16 26.38 -8.12 23.61
CA SER A 16 25.30 -7.42 22.91
C SER A 16 25.77 -6.87 21.56
N ILE A 17 26.99 -6.32 21.51
CA ILE A 17 27.59 -5.82 20.26
C ILE A 17 27.84 -6.99 19.29
N VAL A 18 28.37 -8.12 19.77
CA VAL A 18 28.59 -9.31 18.94
C VAL A 18 27.27 -9.86 18.40
N ALA A 19 26.24 -9.96 19.26
CA ALA A 19 24.91 -10.43 18.84
C ALA A 19 24.26 -9.50 17.81
N LEU A 20 24.32 -8.18 18.03
CA LEU A 20 23.79 -7.19 17.09
C LEU A 20 24.55 -7.23 15.76
N THR A 21 25.87 -7.32 15.79
CA THR A 21 26.71 -7.40 14.59
C THR A 21 26.42 -8.68 13.82
N GLY A 22 26.28 -9.81 14.51
CA GLY A 22 25.88 -11.09 13.91
C GLY A 22 24.49 -11.04 13.27
N ALA A 23 23.51 -10.41 13.94
CA ALA A 23 22.18 -10.21 13.40
C ALA A 23 22.18 -9.33 12.14
N LEU A 24 22.98 -8.25 12.13
CA LEU A 24 23.12 -7.38 10.97
C LEU A 24 23.80 -8.09 9.78
N VAL A 25 24.84 -8.88 10.04
CA VAL A 25 25.51 -9.68 9.01
C VAL A 25 24.55 -10.73 8.44
N TRP A 26 23.82 -11.45 9.30
CA TRP A 26 22.81 -12.42 8.85
C TRP A 26 21.71 -11.73 8.02
N PHE A 27 21.24 -10.56 8.45
CA PHE A 27 20.25 -9.79 7.72
C PHE A 27 20.77 -9.36 6.34
N ALA A 28 21.97 -8.80 6.27
CA ALA A 28 22.54 -8.26 5.04
C ALA A 28 22.89 -9.34 4.01
N PHE A 29 23.42 -10.49 4.46
CA PHE A 29 23.96 -11.50 3.55
C PHE A 29 23.08 -12.73 3.35
N ILE A 30 22.15 -13.02 4.26
CA ILE A 30 21.27 -14.20 4.15
C ILE A 30 19.84 -13.77 3.91
N TYR A 31 19.29 -12.92 4.78
CA TYR A 31 17.89 -12.53 4.69
C TYR A 31 17.61 -11.66 3.45
N TYR A 32 18.38 -10.58 3.28
CA TYR A 32 18.18 -9.62 2.20
C TYR A 32 18.31 -10.26 0.80
N PRO A 33 19.35 -11.05 0.48
CA PRO A 33 19.46 -11.68 -0.83
C PRO A 33 18.35 -12.72 -1.08
N LYS A 34 17.95 -13.47 -0.06
CA LYS A 34 16.83 -14.43 -0.15
C LYS A 34 15.52 -13.73 -0.49
N VAL A 35 15.24 -12.62 0.17
CA VAL A 35 14.06 -11.79 -0.09
C VAL A 35 14.09 -11.22 -1.51
N ILE A 36 15.21 -10.64 -1.94
CA ILE A 36 15.37 -10.11 -3.31
C ILE A 36 15.26 -11.21 -4.38
N ASN A 37 15.80 -12.41 -4.12
CA ASN A 37 15.65 -13.52 -5.04
C ASN A 37 14.19 -14.01 -5.13
N ASN A 38 13.45 -14.01 -4.02
CA ASN A 38 12.00 -14.29 -4.03
C ASN A 38 11.23 -13.24 -4.85
N TYR A 39 11.62 -11.96 -4.77
CA TYR A 39 11.06 -10.91 -5.63
C TYR A 39 11.39 -11.12 -7.12
N LYS A 40 12.64 -11.47 -7.45
CA LYS A 40 13.08 -11.73 -8.84
C LYS A 40 12.41 -12.95 -9.47
N THR A 41 12.14 -13.98 -8.67
CA THR A 41 11.53 -15.25 -9.11
C THR A 41 10.00 -15.21 -9.10
N GLY A 42 9.39 -14.11 -8.66
CA GLY A 42 7.93 -13.97 -8.55
C GLY A 42 7.30 -14.83 -7.45
N ASN A 43 8.11 -15.50 -6.62
CA ASN A 43 7.64 -16.34 -5.52
C ASN A 43 7.51 -15.50 -4.24
N ILE A 44 6.62 -14.51 -4.30
CA ILE A 44 6.40 -13.56 -3.22
C ILE A 44 5.26 -14.10 -2.34
N PRO A 45 5.40 -14.10 -0.99
CA PRO A 45 4.34 -14.58 -0.11
C PRO A 45 2.99 -13.95 -0.46
N LYS A 46 1.97 -14.80 -0.65
CA LYS A 46 0.62 -14.47 -1.13
C LYS A 46 -0.17 -13.46 -0.28
N GLN A 47 0.43 -12.84 0.74
CA GLN A 47 -0.28 -12.06 1.75
C GLN A 47 -0.29 -10.54 1.56
N ALA A 48 0.32 -9.97 0.51
CA ALA A 48 0.19 -8.52 0.30
C ALA A 48 0.38 -8.04 -1.15
N PHE A 49 0.18 -8.90 -2.16
CA PHE A 49 0.22 -8.44 -3.55
C PHE A 49 -1.13 -7.92 -4.00
N VAL A 50 -1.30 -6.63 -3.76
CA VAL A 50 -2.07 -5.75 -4.63
C VAL A 50 -1.50 -5.95 -6.03
N LYS A 51 -2.26 -6.62 -6.91
CA LYS A 51 -1.85 -6.82 -8.31
C LYS A 51 -1.53 -5.43 -8.90
N PRO A 52 -0.38 -5.23 -9.58
CA PRO A 52 -0.13 -3.98 -10.28
C PRO A 52 -1.23 -3.79 -11.32
N VAL A 53 -2.07 -2.78 -11.09
CA VAL A 53 -3.26 -2.57 -11.90
C VAL A 53 -2.87 -1.82 -13.16
N SER A 54 -2.59 -2.56 -14.22
CA SER A 54 -2.47 -2.01 -15.56
C SER A 54 -3.87 -1.82 -16.12
N ALA A 55 -4.35 -0.58 -16.18
CA ALA A 55 -5.58 -0.26 -16.88
C ALA A 55 -5.31 -0.44 -18.40
N THR A 56 -5.83 -1.52 -18.98
CA THR A 56 -5.71 -1.79 -20.43
C THR A 56 -6.55 -0.82 -21.27
N SER A 57 -7.46 -0.06 -20.64
CA SER A 57 -8.33 0.92 -21.29
C SER A 57 -8.05 2.33 -20.76
N THR A 58 -7.75 3.26 -21.66
CA THR A 58 -7.71 4.71 -21.43
C THR A 58 -9.08 5.37 -21.53
N LYS A 59 -10.15 4.59 -21.78
CA LYS A 59 -11.54 5.08 -21.92
C LYS A 59 -12.41 4.52 -20.80
N PHE A 60 -13.28 5.36 -20.25
CA PHE A 60 -14.28 4.96 -19.26
C PHE A 60 -15.36 4.07 -19.93
N PRO A 61 -15.87 3.02 -19.26
CA PRO A 61 -15.54 2.61 -17.89
C PRO A 61 -14.20 1.86 -17.78
N ILE A 62 -13.46 2.10 -16.71
CA ILE A 62 -12.23 1.36 -16.38
C ILE A 62 -12.62 0.25 -15.42
N GLU A 63 -12.54 -1.00 -15.87
CA GLU A 63 -12.91 -2.18 -15.09
C GLU A 63 -11.70 -3.04 -14.76
N THR A 64 -11.54 -3.39 -13.48
CA THR A 64 -10.48 -4.24 -12.97
C THR A 64 -11.06 -5.14 -11.87
N GLU A 65 -10.35 -6.21 -11.50
CA GLU A 65 -10.77 -7.05 -10.36
C GLU A 65 -10.86 -6.28 -9.03
N ALA A 66 -10.16 -5.14 -8.90
CA ALA A 66 -10.08 -4.39 -7.65
C ALA A 66 -11.03 -3.18 -7.60
N TYR A 67 -11.41 -2.64 -8.75
CA TYR A 67 -12.30 -1.48 -8.85
C TYR A 67 -12.92 -1.34 -10.24
N LYS A 68 -14.07 -0.67 -10.29
CA LYS A 68 -14.75 -0.24 -11.51
C LYS A 68 -15.00 1.26 -11.44
N ILE A 69 -14.56 2.00 -12.46
CA ILE A 69 -14.75 3.45 -12.56
C ILE A 69 -15.68 3.76 -13.72
N VAL A 70 -16.76 4.48 -13.46
CA VAL A 70 -17.75 4.91 -14.45
C VAL A 70 -17.87 6.42 -14.42
N TYR A 71 -17.93 7.04 -15.60
CA TYR A 71 -18.21 8.47 -15.74
C TYR A 71 -19.69 8.66 -16.12
N GLU A 72 -20.39 9.49 -15.38
CA GLU A 72 -21.79 9.85 -15.65
C GLU A 72 -21.84 11.28 -16.19
N GLU A 73 -22.12 11.43 -17.49
CA GLU A 73 -22.15 12.73 -18.19
C GLU A 73 -23.19 13.70 -17.63
N GLY A 74 -24.37 13.20 -17.24
CA GLY A 74 -25.46 14.04 -16.73
C GLY A 74 -25.14 14.74 -15.41
N ALA A 75 -24.30 14.14 -14.58
CA ALA A 75 -23.89 14.69 -13.28
C ALA A 75 -22.43 15.17 -13.26
N SER A 76 -21.69 15.05 -14.37
CA SER A 76 -20.24 15.31 -14.45
C SER A 76 -19.47 14.70 -13.27
N THR A 77 -19.79 13.45 -12.94
CA THR A 77 -19.33 12.76 -11.73
C THR A 77 -18.71 11.41 -12.09
N TYR A 78 -17.58 11.10 -11.44
CA TYR A 78 -16.91 9.82 -11.55
C TYR A 78 -17.27 8.94 -10.36
N TYR A 79 -17.83 7.77 -10.62
CA TYR A 79 -18.13 6.77 -9.59
C TYR A 79 -17.08 5.68 -9.62
N ALA A 80 -16.34 5.55 -8.52
CA ALA A 80 -15.36 4.50 -8.30
C ALA A 80 -15.93 3.47 -7.32
N PHE A 81 -16.31 2.32 -7.86
CA PHE A 81 -16.73 1.15 -7.09
C PHE A 81 -15.49 0.34 -6.74
N VAL A 82 -15.13 0.30 -5.46
CA VAL A 82 -13.86 -0.27 -4.98
C VAL A 82 -14.14 -1.54 -4.18
N GLU A 83 -13.46 -2.63 -4.53
CA GLU A 83 -13.54 -3.87 -3.78
C GLU A 83 -12.59 -3.85 -2.58
N GLY A 84 -13.06 -4.34 -1.44
CA GLY A 84 -12.22 -4.53 -0.26
C GLY A 84 -12.96 -5.31 0.82
N ARG A 85 -12.36 -6.42 1.28
CA ARG A 85 -12.92 -7.23 2.37
C ARG A 85 -12.75 -6.56 3.73
N ASN A 86 -11.66 -5.80 3.87
CA ASN A 86 -11.29 -5.04 5.07
C ASN A 86 -11.01 -3.58 4.68
N LEU A 87 -11.00 -2.67 5.67
CA LEU A 87 -10.76 -1.24 5.45
C LEU A 87 -9.42 -0.96 4.77
N ASP A 88 -8.35 -1.66 5.17
CA ASP A 88 -7.02 -1.47 4.58
C ASP A 88 -7.00 -1.82 3.08
N GLN A 89 -7.66 -2.92 2.73
CA GLN A 89 -7.76 -3.35 1.33
C GLN A 89 -8.58 -2.35 0.51
N PHE A 90 -9.65 -1.81 1.08
CA PHE A 90 -10.45 -0.76 0.45
C PHE A 90 -9.62 0.52 0.21
N VAL A 91 -8.86 0.97 1.20
CA VAL A 91 -8.02 2.19 1.08
C VAL A 91 -6.95 2.02 0.00
N ILE A 92 -6.30 0.85 -0.06
CA ILE A 92 -5.30 0.57 -1.08
C ILE A 92 -5.93 0.54 -2.48
N ASN A 93 -7.05 -0.14 -2.64
CA ASN A 93 -7.74 -0.22 -3.93
C ASN A 93 -8.34 1.14 -4.35
N LYS A 94 -8.77 1.96 -3.38
CA LYS A 94 -9.17 3.36 -3.61
C LYS A 94 -8.01 4.16 -4.18
N ASN A 95 -6.82 4.08 -3.58
CA ASN A 95 -5.65 4.81 -4.06
C ASN A 95 -5.25 4.38 -5.48
N ASN A 96 -5.39 3.09 -5.80
CA ASN A 96 -5.17 2.58 -7.15
C ASN A 96 -6.20 3.11 -8.15
N ALA A 97 -7.48 3.16 -7.75
CA ALA A 97 -8.53 3.75 -8.57
C ALA A 97 -8.27 5.25 -8.82
N GLU A 98 -7.83 5.99 -7.80
CA GLU A 98 -7.43 7.39 -7.94
C GLU A 98 -6.27 7.56 -8.93
N LEU A 99 -5.25 6.70 -8.85
CA LEU A 99 -4.14 6.73 -9.78
C LEU A 99 -4.60 6.43 -11.21
N ALA A 100 -5.50 5.47 -11.39
CA ALA A 100 -6.07 5.15 -12.70
C ALA A 100 -6.84 6.32 -13.31
N ILE A 101 -7.63 7.05 -12.50
CA ILE A 101 -8.34 8.27 -12.94
C ILE A 101 -7.33 9.34 -13.38
N LYS A 102 -6.27 9.58 -12.59
CA LYS A 102 -5.20 10.53 -12.95
C LYS A 102 -4.55 10.17 -14.28
N THR A 103 -4.22 8.89 -14.49
CA THR A 103 -3.60 8.42 -15.73
C THR A 103 -4.54 8.49 -16.92
N ALA A 104 -5.83 8.18 -16.74
CA ALA A 104 -6.80 8.18 -17.83
C ALA A 104 -7.14 9.59 -18.30
N LEU A 105 -7.18 10.56 -17.38
CA LEU A 105 -7.48 11.96 -17.66
C LEU A 105 -6.22 12.81 -17.92
N SER A 106 -5.02 12.22 -17.79
CA SER A 106 -3.74 12.94 -17.85
C SER A 106 -3.68 14.13 -16.89
N LEU A 107 -4.18 13.95 -15.66
CA LEU A 107 -4.26 15.00 -14.64
C LEU A 107 -3.26 14.76 -13.52
N GLU A 108 -2.57 15.83 -13.12
CA GLU A 108 -1.63 15.80 -11.99
C GLU A 108 -2.35 15.75 -10.62
N LYS A 109 -3.55 16.38 -10.55
CA LYS A 109 -4.38 16.44 -9.33
C LYS A 109 -5.85 16.13 -9.66
N ILE A 110 -6.52 15.42 -8.76
CA ILE A 110 -7.96 15.09 -8.85
C ILE A 110 -8.88 16.11 -8.15
N CYS A 111 -8.32 17.21 -7.62
CA CYS A 111 -9.06 18.18 -6.81
C CYS A 111 -10.19 18.91 -7.53
N SER A 112 -10.15 18.98 -8.85
CA SER A 112 -11.19 19.60 -9.68
C SER A 112 -12.26 18.62 -10.13
N LEU A 113 -12.14 17.33 -9.76
CA LEU A 113 -13.04 16.27 -10.19
C LEU A 113 -13.99 15.86 -9.06
N ASN A 114 -15.26 15.71 -9.41
CA ASN A 114 -16.25 15.10 -8.53
C ASN A 114 -16.11 13.58 -8.60
N ILE A 115 -15.47 12.99 -7.59
CA ILE A 115 -15.26 11.54 -7.50
C ILE A 115 -15.95 10.99 -6.26
N VAL A 116 -16.82 10.01 -6.46
CA VAL A 116 -17.52 9.29 -5.39
C VAL A 116 -16.93 7.89 -5.28
N TYR A 117 -16.40 7.55 -4.09
CA TYR A 117 -15.86 6.22 -3.81
C TYR A 117 -16.88 5.39 -3.02
N ALA A 118 -17.36 4.32 -3.63
CA ALA A 118 -18.30 3.38 -3.02
C ALA A 118 -17.62 2.01 -2.84
N SER A 119 -17.83 1.36 -1.70
CA SER A 119 -17.39 -0.03 -1.56
C SER A 119 -18.39 -0.98 -2.22
N THR A 120 -17.89 -1.95 -2.98
CA THR A 120 -18.71 -3.05 -3.51
C THR A 120 -19.06 -4.09 -2.45
N GLN A 121 -18.36 -4.07 -1.32
CA GLN A 121 -18.67 -4.91 -0.16
C GLN A 121 -19.39 -4.08 0.90
N ARG A 122 -20.26 -4.72 1.71
CA ARG A 122 -21.04 -4.06 2.77
C ARG A 122 -20.19 -3.69 3.99
N ILE A 123 -19.00 -3.14 3.76
CA ILE A 123 -18.14 -2.61 4.81
C ILE A 123 -18.56 -1.19 5.16
N LYS A 124 -18.57 -0.85 6.45
CA LYS A 124 -18.75 0.53 6.91
C LYS A 124 -17.49 1.32 6.56
N VAL A 125 -17.50 2.00 5.42
CA VAL A 125 -16.43 2.92 5.04
C VAL A 125 -16.65 4.25 5.76
N PRO A 126 -15.70 4.75 6.57
CA PRO A 126 -15.79 6.08 7.17
C PRO A 126 -15.96 7.16 6.10
N GLN A 127 -16.77 8.19 6.38
CA GLN A 127 -17.14 9.22 5.39
C GLN A 127 -15.93 9.94 4.77
N GLN A 128 -14.83 10.07 5.54
CA GLN A 128 -13.53 10.61 5.09
C GLN A 128 -12.91 9.84 3.91
N PHE A 129 -13.32 8.60 3.65
CA PHE A 129 -12.81 7.81 2.53
C PHE A 129 -13.79 7.72 1.35
N GLN A 130 -15.00 8.26 1.48
CA GLN A 130 -16.05 8.19 0.45
C GLN A 130 -15.98 9.35 -0.55
N GLY A 131 -15.40 10.50 -0.17
CA GLY A 131 -15.18 11.64 -1.05
C GLY A 131 -13.72 11.84 -1.45
N SER A 132 -13.49 12.76 -2.40
CA SER A 132 -12.17 13.29 -2.75
C SER A 132 -11.69 14.32 -1.69
N SER A 133 -11.57 13.89 -0.43
CA SER A 133 -11.06 14.76 0.66
C SER A 133 -9.55 14.94 0.65
N SER A 134 -8.87 14.63 -0.47
CA SER A 134 -7.41 14.73 -0.61
C SER A 134 -6.92 16.15 -0.92
N CYS A 135 -7.82 17.14 -0.89
CA CYS A 135 -7.56 18.52 -1.28
C CYS A 135 -8.01 19.44 -0.14
N SER A 136 -7.25 19.39 0.95
CA SER A 136 -7.33 20.30 2.09
C SER A 136 -5.92 20.54 2.59
#